data_AF-A0A929E972-F1
#
_entry.id   AF-A0A929E972-F1
#
_cell.length_a   1.000
_cell.length_b   1.000
_cell.length_c   1.000
_cell.angle_alpha   90.00
_cell.angle_beta   90.00
_cell.angle_gamma   90.00
#
_symmetry.space_group_name_H-M   'P 1'
#
loop_
_entity.id
_entity.type
_entity.pdbx_description
1 polymer ?
#
loop_
_entity_poly.entity_id
_entity_poly.type
_entity_poly.pdbx_seq_one_letter_code
_entity_poly.pdbx_strand_id
1 'polypeptide(L)'
;MANKFRDLRAKMSKESQLKAQKKANSMLAELPLAELRQAMCFSQEQLATELDVRQPAVAKIEKKTDMYISTLRRFIEAMGGQLEIRAHFPDGDVRINQFGELNK
;
A
#
# COMPACT_ATOMS: atom_id res chain seq x y z
N MET A 1 5.01 13.78 -31.13
CA MET A 1 5.82 13.52 -29.91
C MET A 1 4.90 13.43 -28.73
N ALA A 2 5.11 12.48 -27.81
CA ALA A 2 4.30 12.37 -26.60
C ALA A 2 4.60 13.55 -25.67
N ASN A 3 3.57 14.32 -25.27
CA ASN A 3 3.73 15.39 -24.30
C ASN A 3 4.04 14.80 -22.92
N LYS A 4 5.03 15.34 -22.21
CA LYS A 4 5.34 14.88 -20.84
C LYS A 4 4.15 15.20 -19.93
N PHE A 5 3.79 14.25 -19.07
CA PHE A 5 2.63 14.36 -18.17
C PHE A 5 2.64 15.65 -17.33
N ARG A 6 3.82 16.11 -16.90
CA ARG A 6 3.98 17.35 -16.14
C ARG A 6 3.48 18.59 -16.90
N ASP A 7 3.77 18.64 -18.20
CA ASP A 7 3.42 19.77 -19.07
C ASP A 7 1.92 19.78 -19.41
N LEU A 8 1.29 18.60 -19.43
CA LEU A 8 -0.16 18.46 -19.55
C LEU A 8 -0.87 18.88 -18.26
N ARG A 9 -0.35 18.47 -17.09
CA ARG A 9 -0.91 18.83 -15.79
C ARG A 9 -0.82 20.33 -15.52
N ALA A 10 0.28 20.96 -15.91
CA ALA A 10 0.49 22.42 -15.77
C ALA A 10 -0.54 23.25 -16.56
N LYS A 11 -1.14 22.69 -17.62
CA LYS A 11 -2.19 23.35 -18.42
C LYS A 11 -3.61 23.17 -17.84
N MET A 12 -3.78 22.35 -16.81
CA MET A 12 -5.08 22.14 -16.15
C MET A 12 -5.41 23.27 -15.18
N SER A 13 -6.70 23.55 -14.99
CA SER A 13 -7.14 24.47 -13.93
C SER A 13 -6.81 23.92 -12.54
N LYS A 14 -6.56 24.81 -11.57
CA LYS A 14 -6.29 24.43 -10.17
C LYS A 14 -7.38 23.53 -9.59
N GLU A 15 -8.64 23.82 -9.92
CA GLU A 15 -9.80 23.02 -9.51
C GLU A 15 -9.73 21.59 -10.07
N SER A 16 -9.35 21.45 -11.34
CA SER A 16 -9.20 20.13 -11.98
C SER A 16 -8.02 19.35 -11.39
N GLN A 17 -6.92 20.04 -11.05
CA GLN A 17 -5.77 19.42 -10.37
C GLN A 17 -6.15 18.94 -8.97
N LEU A 18 -6.89 19.74 -8.18
CA LEU A 18 -7.37 19.37 -6.86
C LEU A 18 -8.34 18.18 -6.91
N LYS A 19 -9.27 18.18 -7.86
CA LYS A 19 -10.22 17.07 -8.05
C LYS A 19 -9.48 15.78 -8.44
N ALA A 20 -8.50 15.87 -9.34
CA ALA A 20 -7.65 14.74 -9.71
C ALA A 20 -6.81 14.25 -8.52
N GLN A 21 -6.24 15.16 -7.73
CA GLN A 21 -5.48 14.82 -6.52
C GLN A 21 -6.37 14.12 -5.48
N LYS A 22 -7.58 14.63 -5.22
CA LYS A 22 -8.53 14.03 -4.28
C LYS A 22 -8.96 12.63 -4.74
N LYS A 23 -9.21 12.46 -6.05
CA LYS A 23 -9.55 11.15 -6.63
C LYS A 23 -8.37 10.17 -6.56
N ALA A 24 -7.14 10.64 -6.82
CA ALA A 24 -5.93 9.84 -6.64
C ALA A 24 -5.76 9.43 -5.17
N ASN A 25 -5.90 10.35 -4.21
CA ASN A 25 -5.84 10.04 -2.79
C ASN A 25 -6.92 9.03 -2.36
N SER A 26 -8.13 9.11 -2.94
CA SER A 26 -9.20 8.14 -2.70
C SER A 26 -8.92 6.77 -3.33
N MET A 27 -8.25 6.71 -4.48
CA MET A 27 -7.82 5.45 -5.09
C MET A 27 -6.66 4.83 -4.30
N LEU A 28 -5.75 5.66 -3.77
CA LEU A 28 -4.67 5.21 -2.88
C LEU A 28 -5.18 4.70 -1.52
N ALA A 29 -6.43 4.99 -1.14
CA ALA A 29 -7.02 4.49 0.10
C ALA A 29 -7.24 2.96 0.07
N GLU A 30 -7.31 2.37 -1.13
CA GLU A 30 -7.51 0.94 -1.35
C GLU A 30 -6.54 0.45 -2.43
N LEU A 31 -5.31 0.09 -2.04
CA LEU A 31 -4.31 -0.44 -2.96
C LEU A 31 -4.06 -1.93 -2.73
N PRO A 32 -3.99 -2.74 -3.82
CA PRO A 32 -3.31 -4.02 -3.77
C PRO A 32 -1.87 -3.87 -3.26
N LEU A 33 -1.33 -4.89 -2.59
CA LEU A 33 0.02 -4.83 -2.00
C LEU A 33 1.12 -4.45 -2.99
N ALA A 34 1.00 -4.86 -4.25
CA ALA A 34 1.95 -4.50 -5.31
C ALA A 34 1.95 -2.98 -5.58
N GLU A 35 0.77 -2.36 -5.57
CA GLU A 35 0.61 -0.92 -5.79
C GLU A 35 1.03 -0.14 -4.54
N LEU A 36 0.71 -0.66 -3.35
CA LEU A 36 1.21 -0.10 -2.08
C LEU A 36 2.75 -0.08 -2.05
N ARG A 37 3.40 -1.18 -2.42
CA ARG A 37 4.86 -1.26 -2.50
C ARG A 37 5.44 -0.23 -3.48
N GLN A 38 4.83 -0.09 -4.66
CA GLN A 38 5.24 0.91 -5.65
C GLN A 38 5.04 2.34 -5.15
N ALA A 39 3.93 2.62 -4.46
CA ALA A 39 3.65 3.93 -3.86
C ALA A 39 4.67 4.31 -2.79
N MET A 40 5.23 3.32 -2.09
CA MET A 40 6.34 3.49 -1.14
C MET A 40 7.73 3.47 -1.80
N CYS A 41 7.81 3.46 -3.14
CA CYS A 41 9.05 3.44 -3.92
C CYS A 41 9.95 2.21 -3.69
N PHE A 42 9.38 1.07 -3.26
CA PHE A 42 10.12 -0.19 -3.12
C PHE A 42 10.02 -1.03 -4.40
N SER A 43 11.14 -1.60 -4.85
CA SER A 43 11.13 -2.68 -5.84
C SER A 43 10.82 -4.04 -5.17
N GLN A 44 10.42 -5.04 -5.95
CA GLN A 44 10.23 -6.39 -5.41
C GLN A 44 11.54 -6.99 -4.89
N GLU A 45 12.68 -6.62 -5.47
CA GLU A 45 14.01 -7.07 -5.02
C GLU A 45 14.41 -6.42 -3.70
N GLN A 46 14.19 -5.10 -3.56
CA GLN A 46 14.47 -4.39 -2.33
C GLN A 46 13.65 -4.95 -1.17
N LEU A 47 12.35 -5.18 -1.39
CA LEU A 47 11.49 -5.77 -0.37
C LEU A 47 11.85 -7.23 -0.07
N ALA A 48 12.32 -7.98 -1.07
CA ALA A 48 12.77 -9.36 -0.85
C ALA A 48 14.00 -9.42 0.05
N THR A 49 14.95 -8.49 -0.13
CA THR A 49 16.12 -8.33 0.76
C THR A 49 15.69 -8.06 2.20
N GLU A 50 14.79 -7.11 2.43
CA GLU A 50 14.35 -6.77 3.80
C GLU A 50 13.52 -7.87 4.47
N LEU A 51 12.87 -8.72 3.68
CA LEU A 51 12.13 -9.87 4.19
C LEU A 51 12.98 -11.13 4.35
N ASP A 52 14.25 -11.10 3.92
CA ASP A 52 15.15 -12.26 3.79
C ASP A 52 14.50 -13.41 2.99
N VAL A 53 13.95 -13.07 1.83
CA VAL A 53 13.32 -14.02 0.90
C VAL A 53 13.79 -13.79 -0.53
N ARG A 54 13.44 -14.68 -1.44
CA ARG A 54 13.69 -14.48 -2.87
C ARG A 54 12.61 -13.58 -3.49
N GLN A 55 12.98 -12.77 -4.48
CA GLN A 55 12.06 -11.91 -5.22
C GLN A 55 10.77 -12.61 -5.71
N PRO A 56 10.80 -13.87 -6.20
CA PRO A 56 9.56 -14.56 -6.59
C PRO A 56 8.59 -14.83 -5.43
N ALA A 57 9.09 -14.89 -4.19
CA ALA A 57 8.25 -15.03 -3.00
C ALA A 57 7.45 -13.75 -2.76
N VAL A 58 8.04 -12.57 -2.97
CA VAL A 58 7.34 -11.26 -2.89
C VAL A 58 6.21 -11.20 -3.91
N ALA A 59 6.50 -11.55 -5.17
CA ALA A 59 5.47 -11.59 -6.23
C ALA A 59 4.33 -12.58 -5.91
N LYS A 60 4.64 -13.70 -5.24
CA LYS A 60 3.64 -14.67 -4.78
C LYS A 60 2.79 -14.11 -3.64
N ILE A 61 3.40 -13.40 -2.68
CA ILE A 61 2.67 -12.74 -1.58
C ILE A 61 1.68 -11.70 -2.13
N GLU A 62 2.13 -10.86 -3.06
CA GLU A 62 1.28 -9.80 -3.66
C GLU A 62 0.05 -10.34 -4.40
N LYS A 63 0.10 -11.59 -4.91
CA LYS A 63 -1.01 -12.22 -5.65
C LYS A 63 -1.95 -13.04 -4.76
N LYS A 64 -1.62 -13.25 -3.48
CA LYS A 64 -2.44 -14.05 -2.57
C LYS A 64 -3.63 -13.24 -2.07
N THR A 65 -4.82 -13.76 -2.26
CA THR A 65 -6.07 -13.21 -1.69
C THR A 65 -6.22 -13.55 -0.21
N ASP A 66 -5.60 -14.64 0.24
CA ASP A 66 -5.59 -15.07 1.64
C ASP A 66 -4.15 -15.26 2.13
N MET A 67 -3.83 -14.64 3.27
CA MET A 67 -2.52 -14.71 3.91
C MET A 67 -2.60 -14.53 5.42
N TYR A 68 -1.65 -15.15 6.12
CA TYR A 68 -1.49 -14.93 7.55
C TYR A 68 -1.22 -13.44 7.85
N ILE A 69 -1.85 -12.94 8.91
CA ILE A 69 -1.68 -11.56 9.41
C ILE A 69 -0.21 -11.28 9.75
N SER A 70 0.53 -12.27 10.25
CA SER A 70 1.97 -12.16 10.51
C SER A 70 2.77 -11.87 9.24
N THR A 71 2.42 -12.51 8.11
CA THR A 71 3.05 -12.24 6.80
C THR A 71 2.75 -10.83 6.33
N LEU A 72 1.48 -10.41 6.40
CA LEU A 72 1.07 -9.05 6.04
C LEU A 72 1.80 -8.01 6.90
N ARG A 73 1.88 -8.24 8.22
CA ARG A 73 2.60 -7.40 9.16
C ARG A 73 4.06 -7.23 8.75
N ARG A 74 4.78 -8.34 8.56
CA ARG A 74 6.20 -8.30 8.14
C ARG A 74 6.38 -7.56 6.83
N PHE A 75 5.47 -7.76 5.87
CA PHE A 75 5.51 -7.06 4.57
C PHE A 75 5.37 -5.54 4.73
N ILE A 76 4.43 -5.08 5.56
CA ILE A 76 4.21 -3.66 5.86
C ILE A 76 5.40 -3.08 6.65
N GLU A 77 5.90 -3.80 7.67
CA GLU A 77 7.03 -3.38 8.50
C GLU A 77 8.33 -3.27 7.70
N ALA A 78 8.57 -4.19 6.75
CA ALA A 78 9.72 -4.14 5.84
C ALA A 78 9.68 -2.93 4.88
N MET A 79 8.51 -2.31 4.68
CA MET A 79 8.37 -1.04 3.97
C MET A 79 8.41 0.18 4.90
N GLY A 80 8.67 -0.02 6.20
CA GLY A 80 8.69 1.03 7.22
C GLY A 80 7.31 1.46 7.73
N GLY A 81 6.26 0.67 7.44
CA GLY A 81 4.90 0.94 7.89
C GLY A 81 4.51 0.21 9.18
N GLN A 82 3.32 0.51 9.69
CA GLN A 82 2.69 -0.22 10.80
C GLN A 82 1.33 -0.78 10.36
N LEU A 83 1.11 -2.07 10.60
CA LEU A 83 -0.19 -2.70 10.34
C LEU A 83 -1.16 -2.43 11.50
N GLU A 84 -2.30 -1.81 11.19
CA GLU A 84 -3.47 -1.69 12.07
C GLU A 84 -4.66 -2.41 11.42
N ILE A 85 -5.39 -3.20 12.21
CA ILE A 85 -6.60 -3.90 11.77
C ILE A 85 -7.80 -3.25 12.47
N ARG A 86 -8.80 -2.82 11.68
CA ARG A 86 -10.03 -2.22 12.18
C ARG A 86 -11.24 -2.97 11.64
N ALA A 87 -12.25 -3.14 12.48
CA ALA A 87 -13.58 -3.58 12.08
C ALA A 87 -14.50 -2.36 12.03
N HIS A 88 -15.20 -2.20 10.90
CA HIS A 88 -16.16 -1.13 10.69
C HIS A 88 -17.57 -1.61 11.05
N PHE A 89 -18.21 -0.96 12.02
CA PHE A 89 -19.59 -1.21 12.42
C PHE A 89 -20.46 0.03 12.16
N PRO A 90 -21.80 -0.11 12.08
CA PRO A 90 -22.69 1.04 11.95
C PRO A 90 -22.49 2.11 13.04
N ASP A 91 -22.14 1.67 14.25
CA ASP A 91 -21.95 2.53 15.42
C ASP A 91 -20.52 3.07 15.59
N GLY A 92 -19.59 2.66 14.72
CA GLY A 92 -18.21 3.14 14.72
C GLY A 92 -17.15 2.08 14.38
N ASP A 93 -15.90 2.53 14.40
CA ASP A 93 -14.73 1.69 14.10
C ASP A 93 -14.11 1.12 15.38
N VAL A 94 -13.88 -0.18 15.39
CA VAL A 94 -13.22 -0.88 16.50
C VAL A 94 -11.85 -1.37 16.04
N ARG A 95 -10.79 -0.93 16.73
CA ARG A 95 -9.44 -1.46 16.53
C ARG A 95 -9.32 -2.86 17.11
N ILE A 96 -8.88 -3.82 16.29
CA ILE A 96 -8.60 -5.19 16.72
C ILE A 96 -7.17 -5.28 17.26
N ASN A 97 -7.04 -5.37 18.58
CA ASN A 97 -5.74 -5.43 19.27
C ASN A 97 -5.19 -6.86 19.43
N GLN A 98 -5.98 -7.90 19.15
CA GLN A 98 -5.60 -9.31 19.31
C GLN A 98 -4.29 -9.67 18.57
N PHE A 99 -3.98 -8.98 17.47
CA PHE A 99 -2.80 -9.23 16.64
C PHE A 99 -1.62 -8.30 16.93
N GLY A 100 -1.72 -7.44 17.97
CA GLY A 100 -0.70 -6.45 18.30
C GLY A 100 0.60 -7.03 18.86
N GLU A 101 0.55 -8.23 19.45
CA GLU A 101 1.70 -8.89 20.12
C GLU A 101 2.30 -10.07 19.34
N LEU A 102 2.03 -10.22 18.04
CA LEU A 102 2.46 -11.39 17.24
C LEU A 102 4.00 -11.63 17.13
N ASN A 103 4.82 -10.85 17.83
CA ASN A 103 6.29 -10.91 17.85
C ASN A 103 6.87 -11.25 19.25
N LYS A 104 6.11 -11.89 20.16
CA LYS A 104 6.68 -12.57 21.33
C LYS A 104 6.94 -14.04 21.05
#